data_AF-A0A838MTI9-F1
#
_entry.id   AF-A0A838MTI9-F1
#
_cell.length_a   1.000
_cell.length_b   1.000
_cell.length_c   1.000
_cell.angle_alpha   90.00
_cell.angle_beta   90.00
_cell.angle_gamma   90.00
#
_symmetry.space_group_name_H-M   'P 1'
#
loop_
_entity.id
_entity.type
_entity.pdbx_description
1 polymer ?
#
loop_
_entity_poly.entity_id
_entity_poly.type
_entity_poly.pdbx_seq_one_letter_code
_entity_poly.pdbx_strand_id
1 'polypeptide(L)'
;MFHYLLQSQRAGYCRLLMTLLCLLVILPPAVAQSGARSIKQKRQPSSDISPIAVAKQAAESLDETARAMTAACRERELDPQGSVPIDVLQARPSLPLAHGAVVAGVERAERLLPVAKLLAAESLTELARETGVNRVALREGLRRVRRVTMITPDMELRDNASVLFAEPRAIRFGTLFLAGLNSDESMISVLAHELTHVADGPRSSLSPLFRAVARRASQAARLRLSAQRGEELACDLVGVMATRRFITQTPTLEPRARRAARAVAHNCVVQDATDASHLSPRTTMRALLALEPAFARDITGEAEAFAPPAAPPRSRRRKATTHHVPR
;
A
#
# COMPACT_ATOMS: atom_id res chain seq x y z
N MET A 1 -2.87 30.15 -19.77
CA MET A 1 -3.46 30.50 -18.46
C MET A 1 -2.43 30.21 -17.36
N PHE A 2 -1.27 30.84 -17.52
CA PHE A 2 -0.16 30.92 -16.57
C PHE A 2 -0.46 32.12 -15.69
N HIS A 3 -0.93 31.95 -14.44
CA HIS A 3 -0.87 33.04 -13.44
C HIS A 3 -1.20 32.69 -11.97
N TYR A 4 -1.40 31.43 -11.58
CA TYR A 4 -1.84 31.10 -10.20
C TYR A 4 -0.95 30.13 -9.38
N LEU A 5 0.27 29.82 -9.83
CA LEU A 5 1.20 28.93 -9.10
C LEU A 5 2.49 29.62 -8.62
N LEU A 6 2.44 30.91 -8.27
CA LEU A 6 3.60 31.65 -7.71
C LEU A 6 3.34 32.33 -6.36
N GLN A 7 2.23 32.04 -5.67
CA GLN A 7 1.85 32.72 -4.43
C GLN A 7 1.99 31.93 -3.13
N SER A 8 2.58 30.72 -3.14
CA SER A 8 2.83 29.93 -1.92
C SER A 8 4.31 29.71 -1.58
N GLN A 9 5.23 30.50 -2.15
CA GLN A 9 6.68 30.37 -1.94
C GLN A 9 7.37 31.63 -1.34
N ARG A 10 6.61 32.65 -0.90
CA ARG A 10 7.19 33.92 -0.38
C ARG A 10 6.98 34.20 1.12
N ALA A 11 6.41 33.28 1.89
CA ALA A 11 6.21 33.47 3.34
C ALA A 11 7.26 32.78 4.24
N GLY A 12 8.21 32.01 3.68
CA GLY A 12 9.19 31.23 4.45
C GLY A 12 10.55 31.89 4.68
N TYR A 13 10.97 32.82 3.81
CA TYR A 13 12.34 33.36 3.84
C TYR A 13 12.54 34.56 4.78
N CYS A 14 11.46 35.13 5.32
CA CYS A 14 11.55 36.26 6.25
C CYS A 14 11.68 35.83 7.74
N ARG A 15 11.54 34.54 8.05
CA ARG A 15 11.74 33.99 9.41
C ARG A 15 13.11 33.33 9.63
N LEU A 16 13.86 33.05 8.56
CA LEU A 16 15.18 32.42 8.66
C LEU A 16 16.32 33.44 8.88
N LEU A 17 16.10 34.72 8.57
CA LEU A 17 17.10 35.77 8.75
C LEU A 17 17.14 36.36 10.17
N MET A 18 16.05 36.22 10.94
CA MET A 18 15.96 36.73 12.32
C MET A 18 16.42 35.72 13.39
N THR A 19 16.48 34.42 13.08
CA THR A 19 17.03 33.40 14.00
C THR A 19 18.54 33.26 13.91
N LEU A 20 19.19 33.78 12.86
CA LEU A 20 20.65 33.76 12.74
C LEU A 20 21.37 34.88 13.53
N LEU A 21 20.63 35.87 14.06
CA LEU A 21 21.21 37.01 14.77
C LEU A 21 21.23 36.89 16.32
N CYS A 22 20.60 35.85 16.89
CA CYS A 22 20.57 35.62 18.36
C CYS A 22 21.56 34.52 18.81
N LEU A 23 22.64 34.30 18.05
CA LEU A 23 23.68 33.29 18.34
C LEU A 23 24.97 33.92 18.89
N LEU A 24 24.86 35.04 19.61
CA LEU A 24 25.97 35.64 20.36
C LEU A 24 25.47 35.96 21.76
N VAL A 25 26.30 35.68 22.77
CA VAL A 25 26.06 35.84 24.23
C VAL A 25 25.30 34.60 24.77
N ILE A 26 25.88 33.58 25.45
CA ILE A 26 26.81 33.54 26.58
C ILE A 26 27.44 32.11 26.66
N LEU A 27 28.77 32.01 26.83
CA LEU A 27 29.48 30.85 27.42
C LEU A 27 29.75 31.16 28.90
N PRO A 28 29.67 30.18 29.83
CA PRO A 28 30.93 29.69 30.44
C PRO A 28 30.93 28.18 30.82
N PRO A 29 32.08 27.63 31.25
CA PRO A 29 32.39 26.20 31.29
C PRO A 29 32.36 25.57 32.70
N ALA A 30 32.27 24.23 32.78
CA ALA A 30 32.89 23.34 33.80
C ALA A 30 32.27 21.92 33.71
N VAL A 31 33.04 20.88 33.33
CA VAL A 31 33.79 19.93 34.19
C VAL A 31 32.92 19.04 35.11
N ALA A 32 32.88 17.73 34.80
CA ALA A 32 32.98 16.57 35.71
C ALA A 32 32.64 15.28 34.90
N GLN A 33 33.62 14.52 34.43
CA GLN A 33 34.18 13.30 35.05
C GLN A 33 33.20 12.18 35.47
N SER A 34 33.51 11.00 34.92
CA SER A 34 33.45 9.66 35.52
C SER A 34 32.14 8.85 35.42
N GLY A 35 32.26 7.62 34.90
CA GLY A 35 31.23 6.61 35.02
C GLY A 35 31.16 5.56 33.91
N ALA A 36 32.28 5.05 33.39
CA ALA A 36 32.28 3.88 32.51
C ALA A 36 31.85 2.62 33.28
N ARG A 37 30.55 2.33 33.31
CA ARG A 37 30.02 1.01 33.70
C ARG A 37 29.99 0.11 32.48
N SER A 38 31.02 -0.73 32.39
CA SER A 38 31.06 -1.90 31.50
C SER A 38 29.95 -2.88 31.89
N ILE A 39 28.84 -2.84 31.16
CA ILE A 39 27.82 -3.88 31.21
C ILE A 39 28.36 -5.05 30.39
N LYS A 40 28.77 -6.13 31.07
CA LYS A 40 29.04 -7.43 30.45
C LYS A 40 27.75 -7.94 29.79
N GLN A 41 27.57 -7.62 28.50
CA GLN A 41 26.60 -8.27 27.65
C GLN A 41 27.00 -9.74 27.50
N LYS A 42 26.17 -10.61 28.08
CA LYS A 42 26.20 -12.05 27.89
C LYS A 42 25.95 -12.30 26.40
N ARG A 43 27.02 -12.61 25.64
CA ARG A 43 26.94 -13.04 24.24
C ARG A 43 25.96 -14.21 24.15
N GLN A 44 24.78 -13.97 23.59
CA GLN A 44 23.96 -15.04 23.06
C GLN A 44 24.73 -15.70 21.91
N PRO A 45 24.67 -17.04 21.78
CA PRO A 45 25.32 -17.73 20.67
C PRO A 45 24.69 -17.24 19.37
N SER A 46 25.50 -16.56 18.54
CA SER A 46 25.13 -16.26 17.17
C SER A 46 24.96 -17.58 16.45
N SER A 47 23.75 -17.89 16.00
CA SER A 47 23.54 -18.88 14.96
C SER A 47 24.33 -18.38 13.74
N ASP A 48 25.46 -19.02 13.45
CA ASP A 48 26.29 -18.77 12.27
C ASP A 48 25.50 -19.19 11.02
N ILE A 49 24.59 -18.33 10.57
CA ILE A 49 23.99 -18.45 9.25
C ILE A 49 25.08 -18.06 8.26
N SER A 50 25.52 -19.03 7.45
CA SER A 50 26.53 -18.81 6.42
C SER A 50 26.12 -17.64 5.51
N PRO A 51 27.02 -16.66 5.25
CA PRO A 51 26.77 -15.54 4.34
C PRO A 51 26.29 -15.99 2.94
N ILE A 52 26.70 -17.18 2.52
CA ILE A 52 26.32 -17.79 1.23
C ILE A 52 24.83 -18.18 1.22
N ALA A 53 24.30 -18.70 2.33
CA ALA A 53 22.89 -19.07 2.43
C ALA A 53 21.98 -17.84 2.39
N VAL A 54 22.38 -16.75 3.06
CA VAL A 54 21.66 -15.46 3.03
C VAL A 54 21.65 -14.86 1.62
N ALA A 55 22.79 -14.89 0.92
CA ALA A 55 22.89 -14.39 -0.45
C ALA A 55 22.02 -15.18 -1.43
N LYS A 56 21.98 -16.52 -1.29
CA LYS A 56 21.14 -17.39 -2.11
C LYS A 56 19.65 -17.10 -1.91
N GLN A 57 19.20 -17.01 -0.65
CA GLN A 57 17.81 -16.69 -0.33
C GLN A 57 17.38 -15.31 -0.85
N ALA A 58 18.27 -14.32 -0.76
CA ALA A 58 18.01 -12.99 -1.31
C ALA A 58 17.91 -13.00 -2.85
N ALA A 59 18.70 -13.83 -3.53
CA ALA A 59 18.63 -13.98 -4.99
C ALA A 59 17.31 -14.66 -5.42
N GLU A 60 16.91 -15.73 -4.72
CA GLU A 60 15.64 -16.44 -4.97
C GLU A 60 14.41 -15.52 -4.77
N SER A 61 14.43 -14.67 -3.74
CA SER A 61 13.35 -13.70 -3.50
C SER A 61 13.23 -12.62 -4.59
N LEU A 62 14.37 -12.16 -5.13
CA LEU A 62 14.37 -11.21 -6.24
C LEU A 62 13.86 -11.83 -7.54
N ASP A 63 14.16 -13.11 -7.76
CA ASP A 63 13.68 -13.89 -8.90
C ASP A 63 12.15 -14.13 -8.82
N GLU A 64 11.63 -14.49 -7.63
CA GLU A 64 10.17 -14.56 -7.38
C GLU A 64 9.49 -13.21 -7.66
N THR A 65 10.10 -12.11 -7.19
CA THR A 65 9.60 -10.75 -7.44
C THR A 65 9.52 -10.44 -8.94
N ALA A 66 10.58 -10.75 -9.70
CA ALA A 66 10.61 -10.50 -11.14
C ALA A 66 9.57 -11.34 -11.92
N ARG A 67 9.36 -12.60 -11.50
CA ARG A 67 8.29 -13.45 -12.04
C ARG A 67 6.91 -12.86 -11.76
N ALA A 68 6.65 -12.44 -10.54
CA ALA A 68 5.38 -11.83 -10.15
C ALA A 68 5.11 -10.53 -10.91
N MET A 69 6.12 -9.68 -11.11
CA MET A 69 6.00 -8.47 -11.95
C MET A 69 5.59 -8.82 -13.39
N THR A 70 6.26 -9.81 -13.99
CA THR A 70 5.96 -10.26 -15.35
C THR A 70 4.54 -10.83 -15.45
N ALA A 71 4.14 -11.65 -14.46
CA ALA A 71 2.80 -12.21 -14.39
C ALA A 71 1.73 -11.12 -14.23
N ALA A 72 1.94 -10.12 -13.37
CA ALA A 72 1.00 -9.01 -13.18
C ALA A 72 0.74 -8.24 -14.50
N CYS A 73 1.80 -7.90 -15.24
CA CYS A 73 1.65 -7.16 -16.49
C CYS A 73 1.07 -8.01 -17.63
N ARG A 74 1.35 -9.32 -17.64
CA ARG A 74 0.69 -10.26 -18.56
C ARG A 74 -0.80 -10.40 -18.25
N GLU A 75 -1.19 -10.54 -16.98
CA GLU A 75 -2.60 -10.60 -16.59
C GLU A 75 -3.33 -9.33 -17.00
N ARG A 76 -2.75 -8.14 -16.80
CA ARG A 76 -3.33 -6.87 -17.26
C ARG A 76 -3.63 -6.86 -18.76
N GLU A 77 -2.72 -7.35 -19.59
CA GLU A 77 -2.92 -7.38 -21.05
C GLU A 77 -4.11 -8.25 -21.47
N LEU A 78 -4.41 -9.29 -20.69
CA LEU A 78 -5.48 -10.24 -20.96
C LEU A 78 -6.79 -9.88 -20.24
N ASP A 79 -6.74 -8.94 -19.30
CA ASP A 79 -7.85 -8.61 -18.41
C ASP A 79 -8.65 -7.40 -18.91
N PRO A 80 -9.90 -7.56 -19.34
CA PRO A 80 -10.75 -6.44 -19.77
C PRO A 80 -11.07 -5.46 -18.62
N GLN A 81 -10.92 -5.86 -17.36
CA GLN A 81 -11.06 -4.98 -16.20
C GLN A 81 -9.72 -4.47 -15.65
N GLY A 82 -8.62 -4.74 -16.36
CA GLY A 82 -7.31 -4.21 -16.03
C GLY A 82 -7.34 -2.68 -16.00
N SER A 83 -6.61 -2.10 -15.04
CA SER A 83 -6.45 -0.64 -14.99
C SER A 83 -5.64 -0.16 -16.19
N VAL A 84 -5.96 1.05 -16.67
CA VAL A 84 -5.14 1.72 -17.68
C VAL A 84 -3.77 2.07 -17.07
N PRO A 85 -2.64 1.77 -17.73
CA PRO A 85 -1.32 2.16 -17.25
C PRO A 85 -1.19 3.67 -17.04
N ILE A 86 -0.44 4.08 -16.01
CA ILE A 86 -0.37 5.49 -15.60
C ILE A 86 0.24 6.39 -16.67
N ASP A 87 1.25 5.92 -17.42
CA ASP A 87 1.85 6.66 -18.54
C ASP A 87 0.83 6.91 -19.68
N VAL A 88 -0.05 5.94 -19.93
CA VAL A 88 -1.16 6.09 -20.89
C VAL A 88 -2.21 7.08 -20.40
N LEU A 89 -2.52 7.09 -19.10
CA LEU A 89 -3.44 8.07 -18.50
C LEU A 89 -2.86 9.49 -18.59
N GLN A 90 -1.58 9.67 -18.24
CA GLN A 90 -0.89 10.96 -18.24
C GLN A 90 -0.86 11.64 -19.61
N ALA A 91 -0.78 10.84 -20.69
CA ALA A 91 -0.81 11.33 -22.06
C ALA A 91 -2.18 11.87 -22.50
N ARG A 92 -3.26 11.65 -21.74
CA ARG A 92 -4.63 12.03 -22.11
C ARG A 92 -5.07 13.33 -21.42
N PRO A 93 -5.92 14.16 -22.06
CA PRO A 93 -6.56 15.29 -21.40
C PRO A 93 -7.58 14.81 -20.36
N SER A 94 -7.84 15.62 -19.33
CA SER A 94 -8.91 15.36 -18.35
C SER A 94 -10.26 15.11 -19.03
N LEU A 95 -11.07 14.26 -18.41
CA LEU A 95 -12.44 14.02 -18.86
C LEU A 95 -13.41 14.97 -18.15
N PRO A 96 -14.51 15.38 -18.80
CA PRO A 96 -15.59 16.10 -18.13
C PRO A 96 -16.20 15.28 -16.99
N LEU A 97 -16.67 15.96 -15.94
CA LEU A 97 -17.31 15.30 -14.78
C LEU A 97 -18.50 14.41 -15.17
N ALA A 98 -19.25 14.80 -16.20
CA ALA A 98 -20.42 14.06 -16.69
C ALA A 98 -20.07 12.89 -17.64
N HIS A 99 -18.79 12.65 -17.92
CA HIS A 99 -18.38 11.55 -18.80
C HIS A 99 -18.73 10.19 -18.14
N GLY A 100 -19.34 9.27 -18.89
CA GLY A 100 -19.88 8.02 -18.33
C GLY A 100 -18.86 7.17 -17.55
N ALA A 101 -17.61 7.09 -18.03
CA ALA A 101 -16.55 6.38 -17.31
C ALA A 101 -16.16 7.06 -15.98
N VAL A 102 -16.26 8.39 -15.89
CA VAL A 102 -16.00 9.13 -14.65
C VAL A 102 -17.12 8.86 -13.66
N VAL A 103 -18.37 8.95 -14.11
CA VAL A 103 -19.56 8.64 -13.28
C VAL A 103 -19.49 7.22 -12.72
N ALA A 104 -19.23 6.22 -13.58
CA ALA A 104 -19.07 4.83 -13.15
C ALA A 104 -17.91 4.64 -12.16
N GLY A 105 -16.80 5.37 -12.34
CA GLY A 105 -15.68 5.38 -11.40
C GLY A 105 -16.07 5.96 -10.04
N VAL A 106 -16.82 7.07 -10.01
CA VAL A 106 -17.32 7.70 -8.78
C VAL A 106 -18.26 6.75 -8.04
N GLU A 107 -19.26 6.19 -8.73
CA GLU A 107 -20.22 5.25 -8.13
C GLU A 107 -19.52 4.03 -7.53
N ARG A 108 -18.50 3.50 -8.23
CA ARG A 108 -17.66 2.41 -7.73
C ARG A 108 -16.90 2.83 -6.46
N ALA A 109 -16.24 3.99 -6.49
CA ALA A 109 -15.48 4.50 -5.36
C ALA A 109 -16.37 4.71 -4.13
N GLU A 110 -17.55 5.31 -4.32
CA GLU A 110 -18.53 5.54 -3.25
C GLU A 110 -19.06 4.23 -2.67
N ARG A 111 -19.42 3.27 -3.53
CA ARG A 111 -19.87 1.92 -3.11
C ARG A 111 -18.80 1.21 -2.30
N LEU A 112 -17.53 1.34 -2.67
CA LEU A 112 -16.42 0.61 -2.06
C LEU A 112 -15.81 1.34 -0.85
N LEU A 113 -16.03 2.65 -0.69
CA LEU A 113 -15.45 3.43 0.40
C LEU A 113 -15.68 2.83 1.80
N PRO A 114 -16.89 2.34 2.18
CA PRO A 114 -17.10 1.70 3.47
C PRO A 114 -16.22 0.47 3.69
N VAL A 115 -16.07 -0.37 2.65
CA VAL A 115 -15.25 -1.58 2.68
C VAL A 115 -13.76 -1.22 2.72
N ALA A 116 -13.32 -0.27 1.90
CA ALA A 116 -11.94 0.23 1.90
C ALA A 116 -11.53 0.77 3.28
N LYS A 117 -12.41 1.51 3.97
CA LYS A 117 -12.16 2.00 5.34
C LYS A 117 -11.90 0.89 6.34
N LEU A 118 -12.63 -0.22 6.25
CA LEU A 118 -12.41 -1.38 7.11
C LEU A 118 -11.07 -2.04 6.79
N LEU A 119 -10.82 -2.34 5.51
CA LEU A 119 -9.63 -3.06 5.06
C LEU A 119 -8.33 -2.25 5.27
N ALA A 120 -8.38 -0.93 5.06
CA ALA A 120 -7.26 -0.03 5.37
C ALA A 120 -6.98 -0.01 6.88
N ALA A 121 -8.01 0.04 7.73
CA ALA A 121 -7.85 0.01 9.18
C ALA A 121 -7.21 -1.30 9.68
N GLU A 122 -7.62 -2.43 9.12
CA GLU A 122 -7.02 -3.74 9.41
C GLU A 122 -5.56 -3.80 8.98
N SER A 123 -5.25 -3.36 7.76
CA SER A 123 -3.89 -3.32 7.21
C SER A 123 -2.97 -2.42 8.04
N LEU A 124 -3.43 -1.23 8.41
CA LEU A 124 -2.69 -0.31 9.27
C LEU A 124 -2.45 -0.88 10.67
N THR A 125 -3.43 -1.60 11.22
CA THR A 125 -3.29 -2.26 12.53
C THR A 125 -2.23 -3.37 12.48
N GLU A 126 -2.21 -4.14 11.40
CA GLU A 126 -1.20 -5.18 11.17
C GLU A 126 0.20 -4.57 11.05
N LEU A 127 0.38 -3.58 10.18
CA LEU A 127 1.67 -2.89 10.00
C LEU A 127 2.13 -2.21 11.29
N ALA A 128 1.23 -1.56 12.03
CA ALA A 128 1.57 -0.91 13.29
C ALA A 128 2.06 -1.92 14.35
N ARG A 129 1.47 -3.13 14.38
CA ARG A 129 1.91 -4.21 15.27
C ARG A 129 3.32 -4.69 14.90
N GLU A 130 3.59 -4.87 13.61
CA GLU A 130 4.91 -5.31 13.12
C GLU A 130 6.01 -4.27 13.33
N THR A 131 5.66 -2.99 13.20
CA THR A 131 6.62 -1.88 13.22
C THR A 131 6.77 -1.21 14.60
N GLY A 132 5.95 -1.60 15.58
CA GLY A 132 6.00 -1.05 16.94
C GLY A 132 5.47 0.38 17.06
N VAL A 133 4.54 0.78 16.19
CA VAL A 133 3.95 2.13 16.20
C VAL A 133 3.10 2.34 17.45
N ASN A 134 3.13 3.58 17.97
CA ASN A 134 2.38 3.95 19.15
C ASN A 134 0.86 3.73 18.96
N ARG A 135 0.23 2.97 19.88
CA ARG A 135 -1.20 2.63 19.84
C ARG A 135 -2.13 3.85 19.85
N VAL A 136 -1.73 4.94 20.51
CA VAL A 136 -2.50 6.20 20.54
C VAL A 136 -2.46 6.86 19.17
N ALA A 137 -1.29 6.95 18.54
CA ALA A 137 -1.15 7.51 17.19
C ALA A 137 -1.97 6.71 16.17
N LEU A 138 -1.90 5.37 16.24
CA LEU A 138 -2.73 4.49 15.40
C LEU A 138 -4.23 4.75 15.63
N ARG A 139 -4.69 4.79 16.89
CA ARG A 139 -6.11 5.01 17.21
C ARG A 139 -6.63 6.34 16.67
N GLU A 140 -5.84 7.40 16.78
CA GLU A 140 -6.19 8.71 16.21
C GLU A 140 -6.22 8.68 14.67
N GLY A 141 -5.28 7.97 14.03
CA GLY A 141 -5.31 7.72 12.59
C GLY A 141 -6.59 7.01 12.15
N LEU A 142 -6.95 5.91 12.81
CA LEU A 142 -8.18 5.16 12.50
C LEU A 142 -9.45 5.98 12.75
N ARG A 143 -9.45 6.90 13.72
CA ARG A 143 -10.54 7.85 13.94
C ARG A 143 -10.71 8.82 12.77
N ARG A 144 -9.61 9.26 12.15
CA ARG A 144 -9.64 10.10 10.95
C ARG A 144 -10.17 9.33 9.74
N VAL A 145 -9.69 8.11 9.50
CA VAL A 145 -10.18 7.20 8.44
C VAL A 145 -11.71 7.06 8.50
N ARG A 146 -12.26 6.84 9.70
CA ARG A 146 -13.72 6.70 9.90
C ARG A 146 -14.53 7.95 9.52
N ARG A 147 -13.92 9.14 9.52
CA ARG A 147 -14.58 10.41 9.20
C ARG A 147 -14.66 10.72 7.71
N VAL A 148 -13.96 9.95 6.87
CA VAL A 148 -14.11 10.06 5.41
C VAL A 148 -15.48 9.55 5.01
N THR A 149 -16.25 10.38 4.30
CA THR A 149 -17.65 10.09 3.96
C THR A 149 -17.97 10.29 2.49
N MET A 150 -17.07 10.88 1.71
CA MET A 150 -17.37 11.22 0.31
C MET A 150 -16.18 11.06 -0.62
N ILE A 151 -16.51 10.82 -1.89
CA ILE A 151 -15.60 10.87 -3.02
C ILE A 151 -15.93 12.15 -3.80
N THR A 152 -14.92 12.86 -4.26
CA THR A 152 -15.12 14.10 -5.03
C THR A 152 -14.33 14.03 -6.32
N PRO A 153 -14.98 13.91 -7.50
CA PRO A 153 -14.26 13.97 -8.75
C PRO A 153 -13.71 15.39 -8.98
N ASP A 154 -12.49 15.46 -9.52
CA ASP A 154 -11.73 16.69 -9.73
C ASP A 154 -11.04 16.62 -11.09
N MET A 155 -11.30 17.60 -11.96
CA MET A 155 -10.70 17.64 -13.29
C MET A 155 -9.22 18.02 -13.26
N GLU A 156 -8.77 18.75 -12.23
CA GLU A 156 -7.41 19.25 -12.12
C GLU A 156 -6.44 18.19 -11.59
N LEU A 157 -6.96 17.19 -10.85
CA LEU A 157 -6.14 16.09 -10.35
C LEU A 157 -5.79 15.05 -11.41
N ARG A 158 -6.49 15.05 -12.56
CA ARG A 158 -6.20 14.19 -13.72
C ARG A 158 -6.11 12.69 -13.39
N ASP A 159 -4.91 12.15 -13.31
CA ASP A 159 -4.53 10.74 -13.05
C ASP A 159 -4.19 10.46 -11.58
N ASN A 160 -4.34 11.45 -10.69
CA ASN A 160 -4.03 11.34 -9.27
C ASN A 160 -5.28 11.29 -8.40
N ALA A 161 -5.12 10.83 -7.16
CA ALA A 161 -6.04 11.08 -6.06
C ALA A 161 -5.32 11.89 -4.98
N SER A 162 -6.08 12.56 -4.12
CA SER A 162 -5.49 13.29 -2.99
C SER A 162 -6.49 13.52 -1.87
N VAL A 163 -5.92 13.77 -0.69
CA VAL A 163 -6.66 14.19 0.50
C VAL A 163 -6.16 15.55 0.93
N LEU A 164 -7.08 16.52 1.02
CA LEU A 164 -6.78 17.85 1.54
C LEU A 164 -6.99 17.88 3.05
N PHE A 165 -5.99 18.31 3.82
CA PHE A 165 -6.14 18.40 5.29
C PHE A 165 -7.18 19.42 5.75
N ALA A 166 -7.52 20.41 4.91
CA ALA A 166 -8.63 21.33 5.15
C ALA A 166 -10.00 20.64 5.03
N GLU A 167 -10.09 19.57 4.24
CA GLU A 167 -11.32 18.82 3.94
C GLU A 167 -11.11 17.31 4.17
N PRO A 168 -10.76 16.86 5.39
CA PRO A 168 -10.33 15.49 5.66
C PRO A 168 -11.45 14.45 5.59
N ARG A 169 -12.64 14.85 5.14
CA ARG A 169 -13.82 14.00 4.97
C ARG A 169 -14.02 13.54 3.53
N ALA A 170 -13.27 14.11 2.59
CA ALA A 170 -13.34 13.79 1.17
C ALA A 170 -12.02 13.20 0.68
N ILE A 171 -12.11 12.21 -0.19
CA ILE A 171 -10.99 11.84 -1.08
C ILE A 171 -11.32 12.44 -2.44
N ARG A 172 -10.42 13.29 -2.94
CA ARG A 172 -10.56 13.89 -4.27
C ARG A 172 -9.90 12.98 -5.29
N PHE A 173 -10.59 12.71 -6.38
CA PHE A 173 -10.10 11.84 -7.43
C PHE A 173 -10.07 12.56 -8.77
N GLY A 174 -8.93 12.47 -9.43
CA GLY A 174 -8.76 12.84 -10.82
C GLY A 174 -9.72 12.09 -11.73
N THR A 175 -10.31 12.79 -12.71
CA THR A 175 -11.27 12.19 -13.65
C THR A 175 -10.67 11.09 -14.52
N LEU A 176 -9.39 11.20 -14.91
CA LEU A 176 -8.70 10.14 -15.63
C LEU A 176 -8.42 8.94 -14.74
N PHE A 177 -8.14 9.17 -13.46
CA PHE A 177 -7.92 8.09 -12.53
C PHE A 177 -9.20 7.29 -12.31
N LEU A 178 -10.33 7.97 -12.06
CA LEU A 178 -11.65 7.32 -11.93
C LEU A 178 -12.03 6.49 -13.16
N ALA A 179 -11.79 7.05 -14.35
CA ALA A 179 -12.07 6.35 -15.61
C ALA A 179 -11.07 5.22 -15.91
N GLY A 180 -9.86 5.26 -15.34
CA GLY A 180 -8.81 4.26 -15.52
C GLY A 180 -8.89 3.07 -14.56
N LEU A 181 -9.60 3.21 -13.44
CA LEU A 181 -9.76 2.18 -12.40
C LEU A 181 -11.01 1.32 -12.68
N ASN A 182 -10.84 0.33 -13.57
CA ASN A 182 -11.93 -0.47 -14.12
C ASN A 182 -12.40 -1.63 -13.24
N SER A 183 -11.74 -1.90 -12.11
CA SER A 183 -12.07 -3.01 -11.22
C SER A 183 -12.20 -2.57 -9.76
N ASP A 184 -12.94 -3.35 -8.99
CA ASP A 184 -13.12 -3.11 -7.56
C ASP A 184 -11.80 -3.32 -6.80
N GLU A 185 -10.95 -4.27 -7.23
CA GLU A 185 -9.61 -4.45 -6.68
C GLU A 185 -8.73 -3.21 -6.86
N SER A 186 -8.70 -2.65 -8.07
CA SER A 186 -7.92 -1.44 -8.35
C SER A 186 -8.42 -0.24 -7.55
N MET A 187 -9.75 -0.12 -7.39
CA MET A 187 -10.36 0.96 -6.61
C MET A 187 -10.12 0.81 -5.11
N ILE A 188 -10.22 -0.41 -4.55
CA ILE A 188 -9.88 -0.69 -3.15
C ILE A 188 -8.42 -0.34 -2.87
N SER A 189 -7.50 -0.71 -3.77
CA SER A 189 -6.07 -0.39 -3.63
C SER A 189 -5.84 1.10 -3.45
N VAL A 190 -6.39 1.92 -4.36
CA VAL A 190 -6.22 3.39 -4.34
C VAL A 190 -6.97 4.03 -3.17
N LEU A 191 -8.19 3.60 -2.87
CA LEU A 191 -8.92 4.12 -1.70
C LEU A 191 -8.14 3.85 -0.40
N ALA A 192 -7.59 2.65 -0.23
CA ALA A 192 -6.81 2.31 0.96
C ALA A 192 -5.47 3.07 1.03
N HIS A 193 -4.85 3.36 -0.11
CA HIS A 193 -3.70 4.27 -0.21
C HIS A 193 -4.08 5.66 0.34
N GLU A 194 -5.12 6.30 -0.19
CA GLU A 194 -5.56 7.63 0.25
C GLU A 194 -6.00 7.68 1.72
N LEU A 195 -6.69 6.63 2.18
CA LEU A 195 -7.07 6.48 3.59
C LEU A 195 -5.85 6.37 4.51
N THR A 196 -4.69 5.93 3.99
CA THR A 196 -3.43 5.92 4.75
C THR A 196 -2.90 7.35 4.96
N HIS A 197 -2.95 8.21 3.94
CA HIS A 197 -2.65 9.64 4.12
C HIS A 197 -3.61 10.32 5.11
N VAL A 198 -4.91 9.98 5.06
CA VAL A 198 -5.88 10.44 6.08
C VAL A 198 -5.47 9.98 7.48
N ALA A 199 -5.06 8.72 7.61
CA ALA A 199 -4.65 8.14 8.87
C ALA A 199 -3.37 8.79 9.42
N ASP A 200 -2.44 9.22 8.56
CA ASP A 200 -1.24 9.94 8.96
C ASP A 200 -1.56 11.38 9.39
N GLY A 201 -2.30 12.09 8.52
CA GLY A 201 -2.78 13.44 8.65
C GLY A 201 -1.72 14.50 8.95
N PRO A 202 -2.12 15.72 9.36
CA PRO A 202 -1.27 16.93 9.23
C PRO A 202 -0.05 16.99 10.16
N ARG A 203 0.10 16.05 11.09
CA ARG A 203 1.24 15.98 12.03
C ARG A 203 2.18 14.82 11.72
N SER A 204 1.95 14.12 10.61
CA SER A 204 2.66 12.92 10.20
C SER A 204 2.84 11.88 11.30
N SER A 205 1.75 11.61 12.02
CA SER A 205 1.76 10.78 13.23
C SER A 205 2.14 9.32 12.99
N LEU A 206 2.05 8.84 11.75
CA LEU A 206 2.46 7.52 11.31
C LEU A 206 3.86 7.49 10.69
N SER A 207 4.60 8.61 10.68
CA SER A 207 6.00 8.68 10.25
C SER A 207 6.91 7.53 10.76
N PRO A 208 6.80 7.05 12.02
CA PRO A 208 7.56 5.87 12.45
C PRO A 208 7.24 4.60 11.66
N LEU A 209 5.97 4.38 11.29
CA LEU A 209 5.51 3.29 10.44
C LEU A 209 6.17 3.38 9.07
N PHE A 210 6.05 4.54 8.42
CA PHE A 210 6.59 4.79 7.08
C PHE A 210 8.09 4.58 7.02
N ARG A 211 8.84 5.08 8.01
CA ARG A 211 10.28 4.81 8.12
C ARG A 211 10.61 3.32 8.29
N ALA A 212 9.78 2.56 9.00
CA ALA A 212 10.00 1.13 9.17
C ALA A 212 9.73 0.35 7.87
N VAL A 213 8.66 0.70 7.14
CA VAL A 213 8.39 0.16 5.80
C VAL A 213 9.51 0.51 4.83
N ALA A 214 9.97 1.77 4.81
CA ALA A 214 11.08 2.20 3.96
C ALA A 214 12.36 1.40 4.23
N ARG A 215 12.70 1.14 5.51
CA ARG A 215 13.86 0.29 5.86
C ARG A 215 13.69 -1.15 5.36
N ARG A 216 12.50 -1.73 5.52
CA ARG A 216 12.20 -3.08 5.00
C ARG A 216 12.34 -3.13 3.49
N ALA A 217 11.80 -2.14 2.78
CA ALA A 217 11.89 -2.04 1.33
C ALA A 217 13.34 -1.86 0.85
N SER A 218 14.12 -1.03 1.54
CA SER A 218 15.55 -0.86 1.26
C SER A 218 16.32 -2.17 1.35
N GLN A 219 15.95 -3.05 2.28
CA GLN A 219 16.56 -4.37 2.45
C GLN A 219 16.04 -5.37 1.41
N ALA A 220 14.73 -5.50 1.27
CA ALA A 220 14.08 -6.51 0.44
C ALA A 220 14.23 -6.23 -1.06
N ALA A 221 14.07 -4.97 -1.48
CA ALA A 221 14.12 -4.56 -2.89
C ALA A 221 15.41 -3.82 -3.27
N ARG A 222 16.39 -3.73 -2.36
CA ARG A 222 17.69 -3.05 -2.58
C ARG A 222 17.52 -1.59 -3.04
N LEU A 223 16.60 -0.87 -2.40
CA LEU A 223 16.28 0.53 -2.74
C LEU A 223 16.92 1.51 -1.78
N ARG A 224 17.25 2.71 -2.27
CA ARG A 224 17.53 3.88 -1.42
C ARG A 224 16.31 4.77 -1.43
N LEU A 225 15.63 4.87 -0.29
CA LEU A 225 14.37 5.60 -0.16
C LEU A 225 14.58 6.87 0.67
N SER A 226 14.10 8.00 0.15
CA SER A 226 13.89 9.20 0.96
C SER A 226 12.71 8.96 1.93
N ALA A 227 12.56 9.83 2.93
CA ALA A 227 11.42 9.73 3.85
C ALA A 227 10.08 9.81 3.12
N GLN A 228 9.95 10.74 2.17
CA GLN A 228 8.73 10.94 1.38
C GLN A 228 8.39 9.74 0.50
N ARG A 229 9.37 9.20 -0.25
CA ARG A 229 9.14 7.97 -1.05
C ARG A 229 8.80 6.76 -0.18
N GLY A 230 9.28 6.74 1.05
CA GLY A 230 8.96 5.70 2.03
C GLY A 230 7.53 5.79 2.56
N GLU A 231 6.96 7.00 2.63
CA GLU A 231 5.55 7.23 2.95
C GLU A 231 4.65 6.74 1.83
N GLU A 232 4.87 7.21 0.59
CA GLU A 232 4.10 6.78 -0.59
C GLU A 232 4.10 5.25 -0.76
N LEU A 233 5.28 4.62 -0.63
CA LEU A 233 5.39 3.17 -0.70
C LEU A 233 4.63 2.45 0.43
N ALA A 234 4.53 3.06 1.62
CA ALA A 234 3.76 2.48 2.71
C ALA A 234 2.25 2.61 2.47
N CYS A 235 1.80 3.71 1.86
CA CYS A 235 0.42 3.88 1.40
C CYS A 235 0.06 2.81 0.35
N ASP A 236 0.94 2.60 -0.64
CA ASP A 236 0.78 1.56 -1.66
C ASP A 236 0.75 0.14 -1.05
N LEU A 237 1.61 -0.12 -0.05
CA LEU A 237 1.62 -1.40 0.65
C LEU A 237 0.27 -1.66 1.35
N VAL A 238 -0.30 -0.65 2.00
CA VAL A 238 -1.64 -0.74 2.60
C VAL A 238 -2.69 -1.02 1.51
N GLY A 239 -2.58 -0.39 0.33
CA GLY A 239 -3.42 -0.66 -0.83
C GLY A 239 -3.41 -2.12 -1.26
N VAL A 240 -2.22 -2.71 -1.42
CA VAL A 240 -2.03 -4.12 -1.76
C VAL A 240 -2.58 -5.05 -0.68
N MET A 241 -2.26 -4.79 0.59
CA MET A 241 -2.74 -5.59 1.72
C MET A 241 -4.28 -5.57 1.84
N ALA A 242 -4.89 -4.39 1.64
CA ALA A 242 -6.34 -4.24 1.65
C ALA A 242 -6.98 -5.02 0.50
N THR A 243 -6.43 -4.89 -0.71
CA THR A 243 -6.93 -5.59 -1.91
C THR A 243 -6.86 -7.11 -1.76
N ARG A 244 -5.75 -7.62 -1.21
CA ARG A 244 -5.60 -9.06 -0.95
C ARG A 244 -6.65 -9.59 0.02
N ARG A 245 -6.98 -8.83 1.07
CA ARG A 245 -8.08 -9.18 1.99
C ARG A 245 -9.45 -9.11 1.30
N PHE A 246 -9.69 -8.08 0.49
CA PHE A 246 -10.92 -7.95 -0.30
C PHE A 246 -11.16 -9.18 -1.19
N ILE A 247 -10.14 -9.62 -1.94
CA ILE A 247 -10.23 -10.80 -2.82
C ILE A 247 -10.59 -12.05 -2.01
N THR A 248 -9.95 -12.24 -0.84
CA THR A 248 -10.25 -13.38 0.05
C THR A 248 -11.68 -13.34 0.60
N GLN A 249 -12.23 -12.14 0.85
CA GLN A 249 -13.59 -11.97 1.37
C GLN A 249 -14.68 -12.02 0.29
N THR A 250 -14.30 -11.93 -0.99
CA THR A 250 -15.24 -11.85 -2.12
C THR A 250 -14.92 -12.90 -3.19
N PRO A 251 -15.02 -14.20 -2.91
CA PRO A 251 -14.66 -15.24 -3.87
C PRO A 251 -15.50 -15.14 -5.16
N THR A 252 -14.86 -15.39 -6.30
CA THR A 252 -15.44 -15.30 -7.66
C THR A 252 -14.93 -16.45 -8.53
N LEU A 253 -15.49 -16.62 -9.73
CA LEU A 253 -14.96 -17.54 -10.74
C LEU A 253 -13.71 -17.00 -11.46
N GLU A 254 -13.43 -15.70 -11.35
CA GLU A 254 -12.21 -15.12 -11.93
C GLU A 254 -10.95 -15.63 -11.19
N PRO A 255 -9.85 -15.95 -11.92
CA PRO A 255 -8.61 -16.42 -11.30
C PRO A 255 -8.07 -15.44 -10.27
N ARG A 256 -7.53 -15.97 -9.16
CA ARG A 256 -6.97 -15.13 -8.09
C ARG A 256 -5.81 -14.27 -8.59
N ALA A 257 -4.97 -14.83 -9.46
CA ALA A 257 -3.85 -14.13 -10.09
C ALA A 257 -4.29 -12.86 -10.82
N ARG A 258 -5.34 -12.96 -11.64
CA ARG A 258 -5.91 -11.83 -12.38
C ARG A 258 -6.41 -10.75 -11.43
N ARG A 259 -7.20 -11.15 -10.43
CA ARG A 259 -7.76 -10.22 -9.45
C ARG A 259 -6.67 -9.51 -8.64
N ALA A 260 -5.63 -10.24 -8.23
CA ALA A 260 -4.49 -9.66 -7.53
C ALA A 260 -3.71 -8.68 -8.41
N ALA A 261 -3.47 -9.02 -9.68
CA ALA A 261 -2.73 -8.16 -10.62
C ALA A 261 -3.35 -6.76 -10.76
N ARG A 262 -4.69 -6.63 -10.72
CA ARG A 262 -5.41 -5.35 -10.81
C ARG A 262 -4.99 -4.30 -9.78
N ALA A 263 -4.50 -4.71 -8.60
CA ALA A 263 -4.08 -3.78 -7.55
C ALA A 263 -2.81 -2.99 -7.93
N VAL A 264 -1.97 -3.56 -8.80
CA VAL A 264 -0.66 -3.00 -9.19
C VAL A 264 -0.53 -2.76 -10.70
N ALA A 265 -1.50 -3.21 -11.50
CA ALA A 265 -1.46 -3.19 -12.96
C ALA A 265 -1.30 -1.79 -13.58
N HIS A 266 -1.69 -0.72 -12.88
CA HIS A 266 -1.48 0.66 -13.32
C HIS A 266 0.03 1.01 -13.42
N ASN A 267 0.88 0.23 -12.75
CA ASN A 267 2.34 0.36 -12.81
C ASN A 267 3.00 -0.37 -13.99
N CYS A 268 2.23 -1.09 -14.81
CA CYS A 268 2.72 -1.77 -16.01
C CYS A 268 2.89 -0.79 -17.17
N VAL A 269 3.84 0.13 -17.00
CA VAL A 269 4.15 1.24 -17.93
C VAL A 269 5.19 0.88 -18.96
N VAL A 270 5.15 1.57 -20.10
CA VAL A 270 6.24 1.61 -21.08
C VAL A 270 7.28 2.64 -20.65
N GLN A 271 6.84 3.82 -20.23
CA GLN A 271 7.70 4.91 -19.75
C GLN A 271 7.80 4.90 -18.22
N ASP A 272 8.92 4.40 -17.70
CA ASP A 272 9.16 4.28 -16.25
C ASP A 272 9.80 5.55 -15.67
N ALA A 273 9.04 6.63 -15.60
CA ALA A 273 9.48 7.90 -15.03
C ALA A 273 9.34 7.91 -13.50
N THR A 274 10.23 8.63 -12.81
CA THR A 274 10.16 8.92 -11.36
C THR A 274 10.07 10.42 -11.16
N ASP A 275 9.40 10.84 -10.09
CA ASP A 275 9.36 12.24 -9.67
C ASP A 275 10.01 12.43 -8.28
N ALA A 276 9.91 13.63 -7.72
CA ALA A 276 10.50 13.95 -6.42
C ALA A 276 9.83 13.21 -5.25
N SER A 277 8.54 12.93 -5.36
CA SER A 277 7.66 12.32 -4.34
C SER A 277 7.59 10.80 -4.43
N HIS A 278 7.55 10.25 -5.65
CA HIS A 278 7.22 8.86 -5.92
C HIS A 278 8.40 8.08 -6.51
N LEU A 279 8.42 6.78 -6.25
CA LEU A 279 9.25 5.85 -7.01
C LEU A 279 8.72 5.72 -8.45
N SER A 280 9.56 5.24 -9.36
CA SER A 280 9.05 4.88 -10.69
C SER A 280 8.03 3.73 -10.56
N PRO A 281 7.01 3.66 -11.43
CA PRO A 281 5.98 2.63 -11.35
C PRO A 281 6.53 1.21 -11.23
N ARG A 282 7.53 0.84 -12.04
CA ARG A 282 8.15 -0.51 -11.96
C ARG A 282 8.93 -0.71 -10.67
N THR A 283 9.54 0.35 -10.15
CA THR A 283 10.24 0.29 -8.86
C THR A 283 9.28 0.14 -7.69
N THR A 284 8.13 0.83 -7.73
CA THR A 284 7.02 0.65 -6.78
C THR A 284 6.55 -0.81 -6.80
N MET A 285 6.21 -1.35 -7.98
CA MET A 285 5.74 -2.73 -8.10
C MET A 285 6.75 -3.74 -7.55
N ARG A 286 8.04 -3.57 -7.87
CA ARG A 286 9.12 -4.41 -7.33
C ARG A 286 9.19 -4.34 -5.80
N ALA A 287 9.09 -3.14 -5.23
CA ALA A 287 9.12 -2.97 -3.78
C ALA A 287 7.92 -3.62 -3.09
N LEU A 288 6.72 -3.45 -3.63
CA LEU A 288 5.49 -4.01 -3.08
C LEU A 288 5.52 -5.53 -3.04
N LEU A 289 5.92 -6.16 -4.16
CA LEU A 289 6.02 -7.61 -4.28
C LEU A 289 7.10 -8.21 -3.36
N ALA A 290 8.20 -7.49 -3.16
CA ALA A 290 9.24 -7.89 -2.20
C ALA A 290 8.79 -7.70 -0.73
N LEU A 291 7.94 -6.70 -0.45
CA LEU A 291 7.43 -6.41 0.89
C LEU A 291 6.28 -7.34 1.32
N GLU A 292 5.46 -7.79 0.36
CA GLU A 292 4.33 -8.70 0.57
C GLU A 292 4.46 -9.95 -0.33
N PRO A 293 5.32 -10.93 0.03
CA PRO A 293 5.56 -12.13 -0.79
C PRO A 293 4.30 -12.98 -1.00
N ALA A 294 3.35 -12.94 -0.07
CA ALA A 294 2.10 -13.68 -0.23
C ALA A 294 1.23 -13.09 -1.36
N PHE A 295 1.30 -11.78 -1.59
CA PHE A 295 0.66 -11.15 -2.75
C PHE A 295 1.41 -11.48 -4.05
N ALA A 296 2.74 -11.57 -4.02
CA ALA A 296 3.51 -12.05 -5.17
C ALA A 296 3.09 -13.46 -5.60
N ARG A 297 2.91 -14.38 -4.64
CA ARG A 297 2.39 -15.74 -4.91
C ARG A 297 0.94 -15.77 -5.38
N ASP A 298 0.10 -14.87 -4.87
CA ASP A 298 -1.26 -14.72 -5.37
C ASP A 298 -1.27 -14.37 -6.86
N ILE A 299 -0.34 -13.50 -7.31
CA ILE A 299 -0.19 -13.09 -8.71
C ILE A 299 0.41 -14.21 -9.58
N THR A 300 1.39 -14.97 -9.09
CA THR A 300 2.00 -16.04 -9.89
C THR A 300 1.14 -17.30 -9.99
N GLY A 301 0.01 -17.37 -9.27
CA GLY A 301 -0.88 -18.52 -9.25
C GLY A 301 -0.35 -19.71 -8.43
N GLU A 302 0.77 -19.54 -7.71
CA GLU A 302 1.34 -20.57 -6.84
C GLU A 302 0.46 -20.87 -5.62
N ALA A 303 -0.47 -19.97 -5.29
CA ALA A 303 -1.47 -20.17 -4.24
C ALA A 303 -2.61 -21.12 -4.65
N GLU A 304 -2.72 -21.53 -5.92
CA GLU A 304 -3.84 -22.32 -6.47
C GLU A 304 -3.54 -23.84 -6.61
N ALA A 305 -2.73 -24.43 -5.72
CA ALA A 305 -2.88 -25.86 -5.42
C ALA A 305 -4.10 -26.08 -4.52
N PHE A 306 -5.29 -25.62 -4.95
CA PHE A 306 -6.54 -25.89 -4.24
C PHE A 306 -6.92 -27.34 -4.51
N ALA A 307 -6.69 -28.21 -3.53
CA ALA A 307 -7.23 -29.57 -3.54
C ALA A 307 -8.75 -29.48 -3.78
N PRO A 308 -9.31 -30.28 -4.72
CA PRO A 308 -10.76 -30.32 -4.89
C PRO A 308 -11.42 -30.63 -3.55
N PRO A 309 -12.62 -30.08 -3.26
CA PRO A 309 -13.32 -30.37 -2.03
C PRO A 309 -13.40 -31.90 -1.88
N ALA A 310 -12.91 -32.40 -0.73
CA ALA A 310 -12.92 -33.81 -0.44
C ALA A 310 -14.33 -34.35 -0.70
N ALA A 311 -14.44 -35.34 -1.58
CA ALA A 311 -15.70 -35.98 -1.90
C ALA A 311 -16.42 -36.33 -0.59
N PRO A 312 -17.74 -36.08 -0.47
CA PRO A 312 -18.45 -36.35 0.76
C PRO A 312 -18.23 -37.81 1.15
N PRO A 313 -18.01 -38.11 2.44
CA PRO A 313 -17.78 -39.47 2.88
C PRO A 313 -18.97 -40.32 2.43
N ARG A 314 -18.70 -41.32 1.57
CA ARG A 314 -19.70 -42.30 1.12
C ARG A 314 -20.41 -42.82 2.37
N SER A 315 -21.70 -42.50 2.49
CA SER A 315 -22.52 -42.96 3.62
C SER A 315 -22.39 -44.48 3.68
N ARG A 316 -21.78 -45.00 4.75
CA ARG A 316 -21.79 -46.43 5.04
C ARG A 316 -23.25 -46.85 5.14
N ARG A 317 -23.72 -47.57 4.12
CA ARG A 317 -25.02 -48.23 4.08
C ARG A 317 -25.14 -49.08 5.34
N ARG A 318 -25.91 -48.61 6.32
CA ARG A 318 -26.24 -49.37 7.54
C ARG A 318 -26.90 -50.67 7.07
N LYS A 319 -26.23 -51.81 7.27
CA LYS A 319 -26.87 -53.12 7.12
C LYS A 319 -28.01 -53.16 8.13
N ALA A 320 -29.24 -53.29 7.62
CA ALA A 320 -30.41 -53.52 8.45
C ALA A 320 -30.24 -54.86 9.17
N THR A 321 -30.05 -54.82 10.49
CA THR A 321 -30.20 -55.98 11.36
C THR A 321 -31.69 -56.27 11.50
N THR A 322 -32.15 -57.32 10.83
CA THR A 322 -33.46 -57.93 11.03
C THR A 322 -33.53 -58.53 12.43
N HIS A 323 -34.32 -57.92 13.33
CA HIS A 323 -34.68 -58.55 14.59
C HIS A 323 -35.73 -59.63 14.33
N HIS A 324 -35.37 -60.87 14.60
CA HIS A 324 -36.28 -62.01 14.62
C HIS A 324 -37.01 -62.00 15.97
N VAL A 325 -38.34 -61.84 15.94
CA VAL A 325 -39.21 -62.03 17.11
C VAL A 325 -39.58 -63.52 17.19
N PRO A 326 -39.30 -64.24 18.28
CA PRO A 326 -39.85 -65.57 18.51
C PRO A 326 -41.28 -65.47 19.04
N ARG A 327 -42.12 -66.43 18.61
CA ARG A 327 -43.46 -66.67 19.14
C ARG A 327 -43.41 -67.36 20.49
#